data_AF-A0A9Q0PXD8-F1
#
_entry.id   AF-A0A9Q0PXD8-F1
#
_cell.length_a   1.000
_cell.length_b   1.000
_cell.length_c   1.000
_cell.angle_alpha   90.00
_cell.angle_beta   90.00
_cell.angle_gamma   90.00
#
_symmetry.space_group_name_H-M   'P 1'
#
loop_
_entity.id
_entity.type
_entity.pdbx_description
1 polymer ?
#
loop_
_entity_poly.entity_id
_entity_poly.type
_entity_poly.pdbx_seq_one_letter_code
_entity_poly.pdbx_strand_id
1 'polypeptide(L)'
;MTRKLLQHTKDSVAPLRAWQNVFACSGNSLQDIELRKRAIIMLAFLASSGKSGFEIMVTHKLPGETNFLMLILQVLVFEMDVEASAEPERSIKARTLLIREALILLNRLVSNPGYSPIALRVLTARRDMASLTIDIANRLSQEDQRNRQSDVKGHVKESEIVELGLVFKKRVFAYLGDKMS
;
A
#
# COMPACT_ATOMS: atom_id res chain seq x y z
N MET A 1 -39.88 5.94 5.89
CA MET A 1 -38.70 6.69 5.41
C MET A 1 -37.35 5.98 5.63
N THR A 2 -37.26 4.96 6.49
CA THR A 2 -36.00 4.29 6.88
C THR A 2 -35.40 3.32 5.85
N ARG A 3 -36.19 2.70 4.96
CA ARG A 3 -35.67 1.76 3.94
C ARG A 3 -34.85 2.43 2.82
N LYS A 4 -35.19 3.67 2.41
CA LYS A 4 -34.45 4.40 1.37
C LYS A 4 -33.06 4.85 1.83
N LEU A 5 -32.91 5.23 3.12
CA LEU A 5 -31.61 5.60 3.70
C LEU A 5 -30.67 4.40 3.81
N LEU A 6 -31.18 3.24 4.22
CA LEU A 6 -30.40 1.99 4.32
C LEU A 6 -29.91 1.48 2.96
N GLN A 7 -30.73 1.64 1.90
CA GLN A 7 -30.36 1.27 0.54
C GLN A 7 -29.28 2.21 -0.01
N HIS A 8 -29.44 3.52 0.19
CA HIS A 8 -28.47 4.53 -0.27
C HIS A 8 -27.10 4.38 0.41
N THR A 9 -27.06 3.98 1.69
CA THR A 9 -25.79 3.64 2.36
C THR A 9 -25.17 2.36 1.82
N LYS A 10 -25.95 1.32 1.48
CA LYS A 10 -25.42 0.07 0.90
C LYS A 10 -24.79 0.29 -0.47
N ASP A 11 -25.40 1.14 -1.29
CA ASP A 11 -24.91 1.45 -2.64
C ASP A 11 -23.64 2.33 -2.59
N SER A 12 -23.50 3.18 -1.56
CA SER A 12 -22.32 4.04 -1.36
C SER A 12 -21.05 3.30 -0.90
N VAL A 13 -21.17 2.18 -0.16
CA VAL A 13 -20.00 1.35 0.25
C VAL A 13 -19.73 0.16 -0.67
N ALA A 14 -20.60 -0.13 -1.63
CA ALA A 14 -20.41 -1.24 -2.57
C ALA A 14 -19.06 -1.16 -3.34
N PRO A 15 -18.61 0.01 -3.83
CA PRO A 15 -17.28 0.12 -4.45
C PRO A 15 -16.17 -0.26 -3.46
N LEU A 16 -16.22 0.25 -2.22
CA LEU A 16 -15.20 -0.01 -1.20
C LEU A 16 -15.11 -1.51 -0.85
N ARG A 17 -16.24 -2.21 -0.81
CA ARG A 17 -16.26 -3.67 -0.59
C ARG A 17 -15.67 -4.44 -1.76
N ALA A 18 -15.93 -4.00 -3.00
CA ALA A 18 -15.31 -4.62 -4.17
C ALA A 18 -13.79 -4.52 -4.12
N TRP A 19 -13.25 -3.36 -3.74
CA TRP A 19 -11.82 -3.18 -3.52
C TRP A 19 -11.27 -4.05 -2.39
N GLN A 20 -11.99 -4.16 -1.26
CA GLN A 20 -11.60 -5.05 -0.17
C GLN A 20 -11.44 -6.49 -0.66
N ASN A 21 -12.39 -7.00 -1.45
CA ASN A 21 -12.31 -8.35 -2.01
C ASN A 21 -11.11 -8.51 -2.94
N VAL A 22 -10.80 -7.51 -3.77
CA VAL A 22 -9.61 -7.56 -4.65
C VAL A 22 -8.32 -7.63 -3.84
N PHE A 23 -8.20 -6.89 -2.74
CA PHE A 23 -7.00 -6.93 -1.89
C PHE A 23 -6.94 -8.14 -0.97
N ALA A 24 -8.09 -8.65 -0.56
CA ALA A 24 -8.22 -9.85 0.26
C ALA A 24 -8.22 -11.16 -0.56
N CYS A 25 -8.18 -11.09 -1.90
CA CYS A 25 -8.07 -12.27 -2.75
C CYS A 25 -6.87 -13.11 -2.31
N SER A 26 -7.16 -14.31 -1.81
CA SER A 26 -6.16 -15.30 -1.37
C SER A 26 -5.51 -16.06 -2.53
N GLY A 27 -5.91 -15.77 -3.77
CA GLY A 27 -5.35 -16.36 -4.97
C GLY A 27 -3.95 -15.82 -5.24
N ASN A 28 -3.02 -16.73 -5.47
CA ASN A 28 -1.62 -16.42 -5.78
C ASN A 28 -1.30 -16.60 -7.27
N SER A 29 -2.33 -16.64 -8.13
CA SER A 29 -2.11 -16.77 -9.57
C SER A 29 -1.56 -15.47 -10.15
N LEU A 30 -0.89 -15.56 -11.31
CA LEU A 30 -0.42 -14.37 -12.03
C LEU A 30 -1.57 -13.39 -12.35
N GLN A 31 -2.78 -13.88 -12.57
CA GLN A 31 -3.96 -13.05 -12.82
C GLN A 31 -4.37 -12.28 -11.56
N ASP A 32 -4.30 -12.91 -10.39
CA ASP A 32 -4.61 -12.26 -9.11
C ASP A 32 -3.60 -11.16 -8.77
N ILE A 33 -2.32 -11.41 -9.03
CA ILE A 33 -1.25 -10.41 -8.87
C ILE A 33 -1.48 -9.23 -9.82
N GLU A 34 -1.80 -9.49 -11.09
CA GLU A 34 -2.06 -8.45 -12.09
C GLU A 34 -3.30 -7.62 -11.76
N LEU A 35 -4.37 -8.27 -11.27
CA LEU A 35 -5.59 -7.60 -10.85
C LEU A 35 -5.32 -6.65 -9.68
N ARG A 36 -4.62 -7.13 -8.65
CA ARG A 36 -4.20 -6.30 -7.50
C ARG A 36 -3.31 -5.14 -7.96
N LYS A 37 -2.37 -5.37 -8.88
CA LYS A 37 -1.51 -4.31 -9.43
C LYS A 37 -2.31 -3.24 -10.16
N ARG A 38 -3.24 -3.63 -11.04
CA ARG A 38 -4.10 -2.67 -11.76
C ARG A 38 -4.97 -1.86 -10.82
N ALA A 39 -5.51 -2.52 -9.79
CA ALA A 39 -6.25 -1.87 -8.73
C ALA A 39 -5.41 -0.78 -8.05
N ILE A 40 -4.20 -1.12 -7.61
CA ILE A 40 -3.27 -0.16 -6.98
C ILE A 40 -2.90 0.99 -7.91
N ILE A 41 -2.61 0.72 -9.19
CA ILE A 41 -2.31 1.78 -10.17
C ILE A 41 -3.47 2.77 -10.29
N MET A 42 -4.71 2.28 -10.37
CA MET A 42 -5.90 3.14 -10.42
C MET A 42 -6.01 3.99 -9.15
N LEU A 43 -5.80 3.40 -7.97
CA LEU A 43 -5.80 4.15 -6.71
C LEU A 43 -4.69 5.19 -6.65
N ALA A 44 -3.49 4.87 -7.13
CA ALA A 44 -2.37 5.79 -7.20
C ALA A 44 -2.70 6.98 -8.11
N PHE A 45 -3.32 6.70 -9.26
CA PHE A 45 -3.77 7.73 -10.19
C PHE A 45 -4.81 8.65 -9.55
N LEU A 46 -5.81 8.08 -8.87
CA LEU A 46 -6.84 8.84 -8.15
C LEU A 46 -6.23 9.69 -7.02
N ALA A 47 -5.32 9.13 -6.23
CA ALA A 47 -4.57 9.86 -5.20
C ALA A 47 -3.73 11.01 -5.80
N SER A 48 -3.21 10.86 -7.01
CA SER A 48 -2.50 11.96 -7.69
C SER A 48 -3.40 13.08 -8.19
N SER A 49 -4.71 12.84 -8.36
CA SER A 49 -5.63 13.87 -8.86
C SER A 49 -5.84 15.03 -7.88
N GLY A 50 -5.50 14.85 -6.59
CA GLY A 50 -5.68 15.87 -5.55
C GLY A 50 -7.14 16.25 -5.27
N LYS A 51 -8.11 15.48 -5.79
CA LYS A 51 -9.54 15.73 -5.59
C LYS A 51 -10.01 15.28 -4.20
N SER A 52 -10.76 16.15 -3.53
CA SER A 52 -11.44 15.80 -2.28
C SER A 52 -12.38 14.60 -2.47
N GLY A 53 -12.53 13.79 -1.42
CA GLY A 53 -13.26 12.53 -1.41
C GLY A 53 -12.34 11.31 -1.43
N PHE A 54 -11.08 11.44 -1.85
CA PHE A 54 -10.11 10.34 -1.73
C PHE A 54 -9.76 10.03 -0.27
N GLU A 55 -9.95 10.98 0.65
CA GLU A 55 -9.76 10.78 2.10
C GLU A 55 -10.67 9.67 2.64
N ILE A 56 -11.81 9.40 1.99
CA ILE A 56 -12.72 8.32 2.35
C ILE A 56 -11.99 6.97 2.29
N MET A 57 -11.12 6.77 1.30
CA MET A 57 -10.33 5.53 1.23
C MET A 57 -9.38 5.36 2.42
N VAL A 58 -8.84 6.46 2.93
CA VAL A 58 -7.88 6.42 4.03
C VAL A 58 -8.58 6.29 5.39
N THR A 59 -9.76 6.90 5.52
CA THR A 59 -10.48 7.05 6.80
C THR A 59 -11.60 6.05 7.01
N HIS A 60 -12.17 5.51 5.93
CA HIS A 60 -13.29 4.59 6.04
C HIS A 60 -12.84 3.25 6.61
N LYS A 61 -13.54 2.80 7.64
CA LYS A 61 -13.37 1.48 8.23
C LYS A 61 -14.22 0.47 7.49
N LEU A 62 -13.56 -0.55 6.96
CA LEU A 62 -14.19 -1.75 6.42
C LEU A 62 -14.64 -2.67 7.57
N PRO A 63 -15.52 -3.65 7.31
CA PRO A 63 -15.85 -4.68 8.29
C PRO A 63 -14.58 -5.31 8.87
N GLY A 64 -14.50 -5.42 10.20
CA GLY A 64 -13.29 -5.88 10.91
C GLY A 64 -12.34 -4.76 11.36
N GLU A 65 -12.76 -3.49 11.33
CA GLU A 65 -11.98 -2.32 11.76
C GLU A 65 -10.70 -2.08 10.95
N THR A 66 -10.57 -2.74 9.79
CA THR A 66 -9.47 -2.58 8.83
C THR A 66 -9.81 -1.42 7.88
N ASN A 67 -8.85 -0.57 7.54
CA ASN A 67 -9.01 0.43 6.48
C ASN A 67 -8.20 0.01 5.25
N PHE A 68 -8.33 0.73 4.14
CA PHE A 68 -7.60 0.39 2.91
C PHE A 68 -6.09 0.45 3.06
N LEU A 69 -5.57 1.37 3.87
CA LEU A 69 -4.13 1.44 4.11
C LEU A 69 -3.63 0.17 4.77
N MET A 70 -4.35 -0.37 5.76
CA MET A 70 -3.98 -1.64 6.38
C MET A 70 -4.00 -2.79 5.35
N LEU A 71 -5.00 -2.86 4.47
CA LEU A 71 -5.02 -3.87 3.40
C LEU A 71 -3.81 -3.74 2.46
N ILE A 72 -3.42 -2.52 2.08
CA ILE A 72 -2.24 -2.27 1.25
C ILE A 72 -0.96 -2.73 1.96
N LEU A 73 -0.82 -2.43 3.27
CA LEU A 73 0.33 -2.89 4.06
C LEU A 73 0.37 -4.42 4.14
N GLN A 74 -0.78 -5.08 4.33
CA GLN A 74 -0.87 -6.55 4.35
C GLN A 74 -0.50 -7.17 3.00
N VAL A 75 -0.95 -6.57 1.89
CA VAL A 75 -0.53 -6.99 0.54
C VAL A 75 0.98 -6.84 0.38
N LEU A 76 1.57 -5.73 0.82
CA LEU A 76 3.02 -5.52 0.76
C LEU A 76 3.79 -6.60 1.53
N VAL A 77 3.44 -6.86 2.80
CA VAL A 77 4.12 -7.90 3.59
C VAL A 77 3.99 -9.27 2.93
N PHE A 78 2.78 -9.64 2.51
CA PHE A 78 2.54 -10.93 1.85
C PHE A 78 3.39 -11.10 0.59
N GLU A 79 3.42 -10.08 -0.27
CA GLU A 79 4.20 -10.16 -1.52
C GLU A 79 5.71 -10.16 -1.26
N MET A 80 6.20 -9.40 -0.29
CA MET A 80 7.62 -9.41 0.10
C MET A 80 8.05 -10.75 0.71
N ASP A 81 7.16 -11.41 1.47
CA ASP A 81 7.45 -12.72 2.07
C ASP A 81 7.44 -13.85 1.02
N VAL A 82 6.53 -13.79 0.03
CA VAL A 82 6.47 -14.79 -1.04
C VAL A 82 7.53 -14.55 -2.12
N GLU A 83 7.88 -13.31 -2.42
CA GLU A 83 8.99 -12.99 -3.34
C GLU A 83 10.33 -13.59 -2.85
N ALA A 84 10.53 -13.70 -1.53
CA ALA A 84 11.70 -14.35 -0.94
C ALA A 84 11.70 -15.89 -1.06
N SER A 85 10.67 -16.50 -1.64
CA SER A 85 10.53 -17.96 -1.83
C SER A 85 10.97 -18.45 -3.21
N ALA A 86 11.15 -19.76 -3.39
CA ALA A 86 11.64 -20.39 -4.62
C ALA A 86 10.56 -20.44 -5.74
N GLU A 87 10.04 -19.28 -6.13
CA GLU A 87 8.98 -19.12 -7.13
C GLU A 87 9.55 -18.96 -8.56
N PRO A 88 8.74 -19.21 -9.61
CA PRO A 88 9.15 -18.97 -10.99
C PRO A 88 9.50 -17.48 -11.24
N GLU A 89 10.50 -17.20 -12.08
CA GLU A 89 10.98 -15.83 -12.39
C GLU A 89 9.85 -14.87 -12.82
N ARG A 90 8.87 -15.36 -13.58
CA ARG A 90 7.70 -14.56 -14.01
C ARG A 90 6.81 -14.14 -12.84
N SER A 91 6.66 -15.01 -11.83
CA SER A 91 5.94 -14.73 -10.58
C SER A 91 6.65 -13.62 -9.84
N ILE A 92 7.97 -13.79 -9.59
CA ILE A 92 8.82 -12.80 -8.93
C ILE A 92 8.69 -11.43 -9.60
N LYS A 93 8.90 -11.33 -10.91
CA LYS A 93 8.79 -10.06 -11.65
C LYS A 93 7.42 -9.39 -11.52
N ALA A 94 6.33 -10.16 -11.50
CA ALA A 94 4.98 -9.62 -11.32
C ALA A 94 4.78 -9.06 -9.90
N ARG A 95 5.34 -9.73 -8.89
CA ARG A 95 5.32 -9.28 -7.48
C ARG A 95 6.16 -8.04 -7.26
N THR A 96 7.38 -8.00 -7.78
CA THR A 96 8.25 -6.81 -7.72
C THR A 96 7.52 -5.57 -8.27
N LEU A 97 6.81 -5.73 -9.40
CA LEU A 97 6.00 -4.65 -9.96
C LEU A 97 4.82 -4.27 -9.07
N LEU A 98 4.13 -5.24 -8.47
CA LEU A 98 3.05 -4.96 -7.52
C LEU A 98 3.54 -4.18 -6.29
N ILE A 99 4.68 -4.59 -5.70
CA ILE A 99 5.32 -3.90 -4.58
C ILE A 99 5.68 -2.45 -4.95
N ARG A 100 6.31 -2.26 -6.12
CA ARG A 100 6.63 -0.93 -6.64
C ARG A 100 5.40 -0.03 -6.74
N GLU A 101 4.32 -0.50 -7.36
CA GLU A 101 3.10 0.31 -7.50
C GLU A 101 2.44 0.62 -6.15
N ALA A 102 2.48 -0.33 -5.20
CA ALA A 102 1.96 -0.12 -3.85
C ALA A 102 2.74 0.98 -3.12
N LEU A 103 4.06 1.00 -3.26
CA LEU A 103 4.90 2.06 -2.70
C LEU A 103 4.69 3.42 -3.36
N ILE A 104 4.43 3.45 -4.68
CA ILE A 104 4.06 4.68 -5.37
C ILE A 104 2.75 5.23 -4.81
N LEU A 105 1.74 4.39 -4.61
CA LEU A 105 0.48 4.78 -3.98
C LEU A 105 0.73 5.35 -2.57
N LEU A 106 1.42 4.60 -1.70
CA LEU A 106 1.69 5.05 -0.33
C LEU A 106 2.44 6.38 -0.31
N ASN A 107 3.51 6.52 -1.11
CA ASN A 107 4.24 7.77 -1.22
C ASN A 107 3.36 8.91 -1.71
N ARG A 108 2.49 8.71 -2.70
CA ARG A 108 1.54 9.74 -3.14
C ARG A 108 0.62 10.21 -2.01
N LEU A 109 0.14 9.28 -1.19
CA LEU A 109 -0.73 9.60 -0.05
C LEU A 109 -0.01 10.38 1.03
N VAL A 110 1.19 9.96 1.42
CA VAL A 110 1.97 10.65 2.46
C VAL A 110 2.71 11.88 1.93
N SER A 111 2.65 12.14 0.62
CA SER A 111 3.25 13.33 -0.01
C SER A 111 2.27 14.43 -0.40
N ASN A 112 1.00 14.08 -0.63
CA ASN A 112 0.00 15.07 -0.99
C ASN A 112 -0.44 15.88 0.25
N PRO A 113 -0.38 17.22 0.26
CA PRO A 113 -0.79 18.04 1.41
C PRO A 113 -2.24 17.80 1.87
N GLY A 114 -3.14 17.46 0.95
CA GLY A 114 -4.55 17.19 1.27
C GLY A 114 -4.78 15.88 2.01
N TYR A 115 -3.90 14.88 1.82
CA TYR A 115 -4.08 13.54 2.37
C TYR A 115 -3.06 13.17 3.43
N SER A 116 -1.84 13.70 3.32
CA SER A 116 -0.68 13.30 4.11
C SER A 116 -0.92 13.35 5.62
N PRO A 117 -1.50 14.43 6.21
CA PRO A 117 -1.77 14.47 7.64
C PRO A 117 -2.70 13.35 8.13
N ILE A 118 -3.68 12.98 7.30
CA ILE A 118 -4.66 11.95 7.61
C ILE A 118 -4.06 10.56 7.39
N ALA A 119 -3.37 10.34 6.26
CA ALA A 119 -2.72 9.08 5.94
C ALA A 119 -1.65 8.71 6.98
N LEU A 120 -0.76 9.64 7.32
CA LEU A 120 0.28 9.42 8.34
C LEU A 120 -0.31 9.15 9.72
N ARG A 121 -1.37 9.89 10.09
CA ARG A 121 -2.12 9.62 11.33
C ARG A 121 -2.69 8.21 11.33
N VAL A 122 -3.36 7.78 10.26
CA VAL A 122 -3.96 6.45 10.18
C VAL A 122 -2.89 5.35 10.24
N LEU A 123 -1.78 5.49 9.51
CA LEU A 123 -0.65 4.56 9.50
C LEU A 123 -0.01 4.37 10.89
N THR A 124 -0.07 5.40 11.74
CA THR A 124 0.63 5.44 13.04
C THR A 124 -0.30 5.41 14.25
N ALA A 125 -1.63 5.46 14.05
CA ALA A 125 -2.59 5.57 15.13
C ALA A 125 -2.74 4.29 15.96
N ARG A 126 -2.73 3.11 15.32
CA ARG A 126 -2.85 1.82 16.00
C ARG A 126 -1.50 1.13 16.04
N ARG A 127 -1.21 0.44 17.14
CA ARG A 127 0.07 -0.24 17.37
C ARG A 127 0.41 -1.25 16.27
N ASP A 128 -0.55 -2.11 15.92
CA ASP A 128 -0.38 -3.11 14.87
C ASP A 128 -0.06 -2.49 13.50
N MET A 129 -0.79 -1.43 13.15
CA MET A 129 -0.58 -0.71 11.89
C MET A 129 0.74 0.05 11.87
N ALA A 130 1.11 0.68 12.98
CA ALA A 130 2.37 1.38 13.13
C ALA A 130 3.56 0.40 13.02
N SER A 131 3.46 -0.75 13.69
CA SER A 131 4.46 -1.82 13.62
C SER A 131 4.63 -2.34 12.19
N LEU A 132 3.54 -2.64 11.48
CA LEU A 132 3.60 -3.05 10.07
C LEU A 132 4.20 -1.97 9.17
N THR A 133 3.80 -0.72 9.37
CA THR A 133 4.33 0.43 8.59
C THR A 133 5.84 0.57 8.78
N ILE A 134 6.31 0.49 10.03
CA ILE A 134 7.74 0.58 10.37
C ILE A 134 8.52 -0.63 9.82
N ASP A 135 7.97 -1.83 9.93
CA ASP A 135 8.57 -3.06 9.39
C ASP A 135 8.78 -2.95 7.88
N ILE A 136 7.72 -2.65 7.13
CA ILE A 136 7.76 -2.43 5.67
C ILE A 136 8.78 -1.35 5.32
N ALA A 137 8.72 -0.20 5.99
CA ALA A 137 9.64 0.91 5.75
C ALA A 137 11.10 0.51 5.99
N ASN A 138 11.37 -0.31 7.00
CA ASN A 138 12.71 -0.81 7.29
C ASN A 138 13.17 -1.83 6.25
N ARG A 139 12.39 -2.87 5.99
CA ARG A 139 12.71 -3.94 5.03
C ARG A 139 13.04 -3.37 3.64
N LEU A 140 12.15 -2.53 3.10
CA LEU A 140 12.33 -1.91 1.78
C LEU A 140 13.44 -0.85 1.73
N SER A 141 13.89 -0.34 2.87
CA SER A 141 15.03 0.59 2.95
C SER A 141 16.39 -0.11 3.13
N GLN A 142 16.40 -1.40 3.48
CA GLN A 142 17.62 -2.15 3.82
C GLN A 142 18.12 -3.06 2.69
N GLU A 143 17.41 -3.17 1.57
CA GLU A 143 17.86 -3.92 0.38
C GLU A 143 19.15 -3.34 -0.25
N ASP A 144 19.73 -2.26 0.29
CA ASP A 144 21.01 -1.68 -0.17
C ASP A 144 22.25 -2.43 0.36
N GLN A 145 22.12 -3.32 1.36
CA GLN A 145 23.28 -4.01 1.97
C GLN A 145 23.54 -5.44 1.48
N ARG A 146 22.60 -6.12 0.81
CA ARG A 146 22.77 -7.54 0.42
C ARG A 146 23.05 -7.78 -1.07
N ASN A 147 22.66 -6.87 -1.97
CA ASN A 147 22.66 -7.12 -3.43
C ASN A 147 23.64 -6.25 -4.25
N ARG A 148 24.75 -5.77 -3.67
CA ARG A 148 25.82 -5.11 -4.47
C ARG A 148 26.55 -6.03 -5.47
N GLN A 149 26.06 -7.24 -5.72
CA GLN A 149 26.67 -8.24 -6.60
C GLN A 149 25.61 -9.06 -7.37
N SER A 150 24.92 -8.48 -8.37
CA SER A 150 24.68 -9.14 -9.68
C SER A 150 23.63 -8.45 -10.58
N ASP A 151 24.03 -8.26 -11.84
CA ASP A 151 23.26 -8.08 -13.07
C ASP A 151 22.49 -6.78 -13.40
N VAL A 152 22.99 -6.13 -14.47
CA VAL A 152 22.73 -4.75 -14.94
C VAL A 152 21.28 -4.48 -15.42
N LYS A 153 20.41 -5.50 -15.53
CA LYS A 153 19.00 -5.33 -15.93
C LYS A 153 17.99 -5.51 -14.79
N GLY A 154 18.37 -6.14 -13.68
CA GLY A 154 17.54 -6.26 -12.46
C GLY A 154 17.61 -5.01 -11.59
N HIS A 155 18.78 -4.35 -11.57
CA HIS A 155 19.07 -3.25 -10.66
C HIS A 155 18.16 -2.03 -10.76
N VAL A 156 17.64 -1.64 -11.93
CA VAL A 156 16.88 -0.36 -12.05
C VAL A 156 15.55 -0.42 -11.29
N LYS A 157 14.87 -1.57 -11.29
CA LYS A 157 13.59 -1.73 -10.58
C LYS A 157 13.79 -1.94 -9.09
N GLU A 158 14.86 -2.63 -8.73
CA GLU A 158 15.24 -2.86 -7.34
C GLU A 158 15.71 -1.54 -6.69
N SER A 159 16.53 -0.75 -7.39
CA SER A 159 16.95 0.59 -6.94
C SER A 159 15.75 1.52 -6.78
N GLU A 160 14.77 1.46 -7.67
CA GLU A 160 13.57 2.28 -7.56
C GLU A 160 12.70 1.88 -6.35
N ILE A 161 12.55 0.58 -6.06
CA ILE A 161 11.83 0.13 -4.85
C ILE A 161 12.54 0.62 -3.59
N VAL A 162 13.87 0.55 -3.55
CA VAL A 162 14.68 1.04 -2.43
C VAL A 162 14.50 2.55 -2.25
N GLU A 163 14.57 3.34 -3.33
CA GLU A 163 14.34 4.78 -3.28
C GLU A 163 12.92 5.11 -2.78
N LEU A 164 11.91 4.44 -3.32
CA LEU A 164 10.52 4.60 -2.87
C LEU A 164 10.35 4.23 -1.40
N GLY A 165 10.98 3.14 -0.95
CA GLY A 165 11.01 2.70 0.44
C GLY A 165 11.67 3.73 1.37
N LEU A 166 12.81 4.29 0.96
CA LEU A 166 13.53 5.33 1.70
C LEU A 166 12.71 6.62 1.83
N VAL A 167 12.05 7.07 0.76
CA VAL A 167 11.18 8.25 0.80
C VAL A 167 10.02 8.02 1.75
N PHE A 168 9.38 6.85 1.66
CA PHE A 168 8.27 6.49 2.54
C PHE A 168 8.72 6.46 4.00
N LYS A 169 9.84 5.78 4.29
CA LYS A 169 10.46 5.71 5.62
C LYS A 169 10.74 7.09 6.19
N LYS A 170 11.42 7.96 5.44
CA LYS A 170 11.75 9.33 5.89
C LYS A 170 10.50 10.09 6.33
N ARG A 171 9.41 10.00 5.56
CA ARG A 171 8.14 10.69 5.88
C ARG A 171 7.44 10.13 7.11
N VAL A 172 7.38 8.81 7.23
CA VAL A 172 6.77 8.15 8.40
C VAL A 172 7.55 8.50 9.68
N PHE A 173 8.87 8.39 9.64
CA PHE A 173 9.72 8.67 10.81
C PHE A 173 9.73 10.15 11.19
N ALA A 174 9.72 11.06 10.21
CA ALA A 174 9.55 12.50 10.49
C ALA A 174 8.24 12.77 11.24
N TYR A 175 7.12 12.20 10.76
CA TYR A 175 5.83 12.34 11.43
C TYR A 175 5.82 11.76 12.85
N LEU A 176 6.44 10.60 13.07
CA LEU A 176 6.54 10.01 14.40
C LEU A 176 7.41 10.86 15.35
N GLY A 177 8.51 11.43 14.85
CA GLY A 177 9.35 12.37 15.60
C GLY A 177 8.60 13.63 16.02
N ASP A 178 7.81 14.22 15.11
CA ASP A 178 6.96 15.39 15.38
C ASP A 178 5.86 15.11 16.43
N LYS A 179 5.51 13.85 16.68
CA LYS A 179 4.52 13.45 17.70
C LYS A 179 5.13 13.21 19.09
N MET A 180 6.46 13.10 19.19
CA MET A 180 7.17 12.82 20.43
C MET A 180 7.83 14.06 21.06
N SER A 181 7.84 15.20 20.35
CA SER A 181 8.16 16.54 20.88
C SER A 181 6.89 17.26 21.37
#